data_AF-A0A1Z8ZUN5-F1
#
_entry.id   AF-A0A1Z8ZUN5-F1
#
_cell.length_a   1.000
_cell.length_b   1.000
_cell.length_c   1.000
_cell.angle_alpha   90.00
_cell.angle_beta   90.00
_cell.angle_gamma   90.00
#
_symmetry.space_group_name_H-M   'P 1'
#
loop_
_entity.id
_entity.type
_entity.pdbx_description
1 polymer ?
#
loop_
_entity_poly.entity_id
_entity_poly.type
_entity_poly.pdbx_seq_one_letter_code
_entity_poly.pdbx_strand_id
1 'polypeptide(L)'
;MGDSLASKQVLKAFEEIRPAAKGNIEVVGYKSWSMDRFAGGTWTEWQPGQIHKFQKYLAKPLNRVHFCGEHTALSNRGMEGAAESAERCALEVLESI
;
A
#
# COMPACT_ATOMS: atom_id res chain seq x y z
N MET A 1 2.68 10.06 14.18
CA MET A 1 2.96 11.50 14.26
C MET A 1 1.74 12.25 13.76
N GLY A 2 1.24 13.25 14.50
CA GLY A 2 0.07 14.04 14.06
C GLY A 2 0.43 14.98 12.91
N ASP A 3 -0.58 15.38 12.13
CA ASP A 3 -0.48 16.25 10.96
C ASP A 3 0.41 17.47 11.20
N SER A 4 0.10 18.29 12.23
CA SER A 4 0.81 19.55 12.49
C SER A 4 2.33 19.37 12.67
N LEU A 5 2.78 18.28 13.31
CA LEU A 5 4.21 18.04 13.50
C LEU A 5 4.86 17.53 12.21
N ALA A 6 4.20 16.61 11.51
CA ALA A 6 4.69 16.07 10.24
C ALA A 6 4.86 17.17 9.20
N SER A 7 3.84 18.02 9.05
CA SER A 7 3.79 19.12 8.09
C SER A 7 4.90 20.14 8.35
N LYS A 8 5.15 20.50 9.62
CA LYS A 8 6.27 21.39 10.00
C LYS A 8 7.64 20.79 9.69
N GLN A 9 7.82 19.49 9.96
CA GLN A 9 9.09 18.81 9.69
C GLN A 9 9.37 18.72 8.18
N VAL A 10 8.37 18.37 7.37
CA VAL A 10 8.50 18.30 5.92
C VAL A 10 8.80 19.68 5.33
N LEU A 11 8.09 20.72 5.76
CA LEU A 11 8.33 22.09 5.29
C LEU A 11 9.76 22.54 5.60
N LYS A 12 10.21 22.34 6.85
CA LYS A 12 11.58 22.66 7.26
C LYS A 12 12.62 21.91 6.42
N ALA A 13 12.46 20.59 6.26
CA ALA A 13 13.38 19.77 5.47
C ALA A 13 13.41 20.20 4.00
N PHE A 14 12.25 20.57 3.42
CA PHE A 14 12.17 21.05 2.04
C PHE A 14 12.88 22.40 1.87
N GLU A 15 12.70 23.34 2.80
CA GLU A 15 13.39 24.63 2.78
C GLU A 15 14.90 24.51 3.00
N GLU A 16 15.37 23.50 3.73
CA GLU A 16 16.79 23.17 3.86
C GLU A 16 17.37 22.65 2.54
N ILE A 17 16.66 21.75 1.86
CA ILE A 17 17.07 21.18 0.56
C ILE A 17 16.97 22.24 -0.56
N ARG A 18 15.95 23.11 -0.49
CA ARG A 18 15.66 24.16 -1.48
C ARG A 18 15.35 25.49 -0.79
N PRO A 19 16.38 26.29 -0.44
CA PRO A 19 16.20 27.57 0.25
C PRO A 19 15.29 28.58 -0.46
N ALA A 20 15.23 28.54 -1.80
CA ALA A 20 14.33 29.39 -2.59
C ALA A 20 12.83 29.12 -2.35
N ALA A 21 12.48 28.00 -1.70
CA ALA A 21 11.10 27.67 -1.37
C ALA A 21 10.59 28.41 -0.12
N LYS A 22 11.47 29.02 0.67
CA LYS A 22 11.10 29.73 1.90
C LYS A 22 10.04 30.79 1.63
N GLY A 23 8.91 30.68 2.31
CA GLY A 23 7.76 31.59 2.15
C GLY A 23 7.01 31.47 0.81
N ASN A 24 7.40 30.55 -0.06
CA ASN A 24 6.82 30.37 -1.40
C ASN A 24 6.01 29.06 -1.54
N ILE A 25 5.94 28.25 -0.49
CA ILE A 25 5.18 26.99 -0.48
C ILE A 25 4.36 26.89 0.81
N GLU A 26 3.25 26.16 0.74
CA GLU A 26 2.44 25.79 1.89
C GLU A 26 2.07 24.30 1.82
N VAL A 27 1.77 23.71 2.97
CA VAL A 27 1.30 22.33 3.04
C VAL A 27 -0.21 22.31 2.77
N VAL A 28 -0.62 21.68 1.68
CA VAL A 28 -2.03 21.61 1.26
C VAL A 28 -2.77 20.37 1.77
N GLY A 29 -2.04 19.36 2.24
CA GLY A 29 -2.66 18.13 2.68
C GLY A 29 -1.70 17.18 3.38
N TYR A 30 -2.28 16.37 4.26
CA TYR A 30 -1.59 15.32 5.00
C TYR A 30 -2.40 14.03 4.92
N LYS A 31 -1.72 12.92 4.65
CA LYS A 31 -2.29 11.59 4.67
C LYS A 31 -1.37 10.63 5.40
N SER A 32 -1.89 10.00 6.44
CA SER A 32 -1.26 8.84 7.05
C SER A 32 -2.02 7.58 6.64
N TRP A 33 -1.38 6.73 5.84
CA TRP A 33 -1.95 5.44 5.44
C TRP A 33 -2.03 4.46 6.62
N SER A 34 -1.05 4.49 7.53
CA SER A 34 -1.06 3.66 8.75
C SER A 34 -2.18 4.01 9.72
N MET A 35 -2.65 5.26 9.73
CA MET A 35 -3.77 5.70 10.58
C MET A 35 -5.12 5.67 9.84
N ASP A 36 -5.13 5.36 8.54
CA ASP A 36 -6.35 5.23 7.79
C ASP A 36 -7.03 3.90 8.15
N ARG A 37 -8.28 3.96 8.61
CA ARG A 37 -9.03 2.78 9.08
C ARG A 37 -9.31 1.74 8.00
N PHE A 38 -9.25 2.11 6.72
CA PHE A 38 -9.51 1.24 5.58
C PHE A 38 -8.21 0.68 4.98
N ALA A 39 -7.09 1.41 5.11
CA ALA A 39 -5.81 0.94 4.61
C ALA A 39 -4.97 0.20 5.66
N GLY A 40 -4.90 0.72 6.90
CA GLY A 40 -4.09 0.15 7.99
C GLY A 40 -2.57 0.15 7.75
N GLY A 41 -2.11 0.74 6.65
CA GLY A 41 -0.72 0.69 6.16
C GLY A 41 -0.64 1.14 4.71
N THR A 42 0.58 1.25 4.18
CA THR A 42 0.81 1.75 2.81
C THR A 42 0.94 0.60 1.81
N TRP A 43 1.77 -0.40 2.10
CA TRP A 43 2.04 -1.56 1.24
C TRP A 43 2.19 -2.81 2.11
N THR A 44 2.20 -3.97 1.45
CA THR A 44 2.58 -5.23 2.09
C THR A 44 4.07 -5.25 2.35
N GLU A 45 4.46 -5.29 3.63
CA GLU A 45 5.85 -5.34 4.06
C GLU A 45 6.12 -6.66 4.81
N TRP A 46 6.89 -7.54 4.19
CA TRP A 46 7.26 -8.84 4.75
C TRP A 46 8.47 -8.72 5.67
N GLN A 47 8.36 -9.23 6.89
CA GLN A 47 9.52 -9.46 7.76
C GLN A 47 10.37 -10.62 7.23
N PRO A 48 11.67 -10.71 7.60
CA PRO A 48 12.52 -11.82 7.21
C PRO A 48 11.87 -13.19 7.46
N GLY A 49 11.85 -14.03 6.42
CA GLY A 49 11.26 -15.37 6.46
C GLY A 49 9.73 -15.45 6.32
N GLN A 50 8.99 -14.34 6.47
CA GLN A 50 7.53 -14.38 6.37
C GLN A 50 7.05 -14.70 4.96
N ILE A 51 7.65 -14.09 3.92
CA ILE A 51 7.26 -14.35 2.54
C ILE A 51 7.38 -15.84 2.20
N HIS A 52 8.50 -16.47 2.53
CA HIS A 52 8.71 -17.91 2.30
C HIS A 52 7.68 -18.77 3.04
N LYS A 53 7.34 -18.37 4.27
CA LYS A 53 6.39 -19.11 5.12
C LYS A 53 4.94 -18.95 4.66
N PHE A 54 4.53 -17.77 4.21
CA PHE A 54 3.12 -17.40 4.11
C PHE A 54 2.62 -17.10 2.69
N GLN A 55 3.49 -16.71 1.75
CA GLN A 55 3.06 -16.24 0.42
C GLN A 55 2.18 -17.26 -0.33
N LYS A 56 2.53 -18.55 -0.28
CA LYS A 56 1.75 -19.62 -0.92
C LYS A 56 0.35 -19.84 -0.35
N TYR A 57 0.06 -19.31 0.83
CA TYR A 57 -1.25 -19.43 1.49
C TYR A 57 -2.11 -18.19 1.32
N LEU A 58 -1.51 -17.03 1.03
CA LEU A 58 -2.18 -15.73 1.08
C LEU A 58 -3.27 -15.57 0.02
N ALA A 59 -3.02 -16.07 -1.19
CA ALA A 59 -3.95 -16.02 -2.31
C ALA A 59 -4.87 -17.26 -2.41
N LYS A 60 -4.69 -18.25 -1.52
CA LYS A 60 -5.37 -19.55 -1.66
C LYS A 60 -6.89 -19.39 -1.44
N PRO A 61 -7.74 -19.77 -2.41
CA PRO A 61 -9.19 -19.73 -2.23
C PRO A 61 -9.67 -20.63 -1.09
N LEU A 62 -10.79 -20.25 -0.47
CA LEU A 62 -11.51 -21.03 0.52
C LEU A 62 -12.97 -21.21 0.10
N ASN A 63 -13.29 -22.38 -0.44
CA ASN A 63 -14.60 -22.69 -1.03
C ASN A 63 -14.98 -21.64 -2.09
N ARG A 64 -16.03 -20.85 -1.84
CA ARG A 64 -16.53 -19.80 -2.74
C ARG A 64 -15.95 -18.41 -2.45
N VAL A 65 -14.92 -18.33 -1.61
CA VAL A 65 -14.24 -17.09 -1.24
C VAL A 65 -12.87 -17.06 -1.89
N HIS A 66 -12.64 -16.06 -2.74
CA HIS A 66 -11.40 -15.83 -3.46
C HIS A 66 -10.75 -14.54 -2.97
N PHE A 67 -9.42 -14.55 -2.84
CA PHE A 67 -8.66 -13.44 -2.27
C PHE A 67 -7.88 -12.70 -3.36
N CYS A 68 -8.17 -11.41 -3.50
CA CYS A 68 -7.52 -10.48 -4.42
C CYS A 68 -6.94 -9.27 -3.68
N GLY A 69 -6.13 -8.49 -4.39
CA GLY A 69 -5.48 -7.29 -3.89
C GLY A 69 -3.97 -7.37 -4.02
N GLU A 70 -3.30 -6.22 -4.00
CA GLU A 70 -1.84 -6.07 -4.21
C GLU A 70 -1.01 -7.06 -3.41
N HIS A 71 -1.36 -7.25 -2.13
CA HIS A 71 -0.70 -8.20 -1.22
C HIS A 71 -0.67 -9.65 -1.72
N THR A 72 -1.60 -10.04 -2.61
CA THR A 72 -1.71 -11.38 -3.19
C THR A 72 -1.03 -11.52 -4.55
N ALA A 73 -0.48 -10.44 -5.11
CA ALA A 73 0.23 -10.44 -6.39
C ALA A 73 1.59 -11.14 -6.27
N LEU A 74 2.07 -11.69 -7.39
CA LEU A 74 3.35 -12.40 -7.43
C LEU A 74 4.43 -11.61 -8.14
N SER A 75 4.05 -10.87 -9.18
CA SER A 75 5.02 -10.26 -10.10
C SER A 75 5.05 -8.74 -9.97
N ASN A 76 3.87 -8.12 -9.84
CA ASN A 76 3.75 -6.67 -9.80
C ASN A 76 3.47 -6.12 -8.40
N ARG A 77 3.60 -4.80 -8.25
CA ARG A 77 3.30 -4.06 -7.02
C ARG A 77 2.33 -2.91 -7.32
N GLY A 78 1.69 -2.40 -6.27
CA GLY A 78 0.79 -1.25 -6.37
C GLY A 78 -0.44 -1.56 -7.21
N MET A 79 -0.85 -0.62 -8.05
CA MET A 79 -2.06 -0.78 -8.88
C MET A 79 -1.96 -1.96 -9.86
N GLU A 80 -0.78 -2.23 -10.41
CA GLU A 80 -0.57 -3.37 -11.31
C GLU A 80 -0.69 -4.71 -10.57
N GLY A 81 -0.19 -4.80 -9.33
CA GLY A 81 -0.40 -6.00 -8.50
C GLY A 81 -1.88 -6.20 -8.13
N ALA A 82 -2.60 -5.10 -7.88
CA ALA A 82 -4.05 -5.18 -7.66
C ALA A 82 -4.79 -5.68 -8.93
N ALA A 83 -4.40 -5.22 -10.12
CA ALA A 83 -4.99 -5.69 -11.38
C ALA A 83 -4.64 -7.16 -11.69
N GLU A 84 -3.36 -7.55 -11.57
CA GLU A 84 -2.88 -8.93 -11.73
C GLU A 84 -3.66 -9.91 -10.85
N SER A 85 -3.79 -9.58 -9.56
CA SER A 85 -4.54 -10.43 -8.63
C SER A 85 -6.05 -10.43 -8.87
N ALA A 86 -6.62 -9.33 -9.38
CA ALA A 86 -8.03 -9.27 -9.73
C ALA A 86 -8.36 -10.15 -10.95
N GLU A 87 -7.50 -10.14 -11.98
CA GLU A 87 -7.64 -11.02 -13.13
C GLU A 87 -7.58 -12.49 -12.71
N ARG A 88 -6.57 -12.87 -11.93
CA ARG A 88 -6.45 -14.23 -11.36
C ARG A 88 -7.72 -14.62 -10.60
N CYS A 89 -8.18 -13.77 -9.68
CA CYS A 89 -9.36 -14.03 -8.86
C CYS A 89 -10.63 -14.19 -9.72
N ALA A 90 -10.80 -13.38 -10.77
CA ALA A 90 -11.92 -13.49 -11.69
C ALA A 90 -11.93 -14.85 -12.42
N LEU A 91 -10.77 -15.32 -12.89
CA LEU A 91 -10.64 -16.63 -13.52
C LEU A 91 -10.94 -17.77 -12.53
N GLU A 92 -10.40 -17.71 -11.31
CA GLU A 92 -10.69 -18.71 -10.27
C GLU A 92 -12.19 -18.80 -9.94
N VAL A 93 -12.90 -17.67 -9.92
CA VAL A 93 -14.36 -17.64 -9.72
C VAL A 93 -15.07 -18.29 -10.90
N LEU A 94 -14.69 -17.96 -12.13
CA LEU A 94 -15.30 -18.54 -13.34
C LEU A 94 -15.12 -20.07 -13.40
N GLU A 95 -13.97 -20.58 -12.96
CA GLU A 95 -13.67 -22.02 -12.90
C GLU A 95 -14.40 -22.74 -11.74
N SER A 96 -14.95 -22.00 -10.78
CA SER A 96 -15.65 -22.54 -9.60
C SER A 96 -17.17 -22.69 -9.76
N ILE A 97 -17.71 -22.29 -10.93
CA ILE A 97 -19.15 -22.32 -11.26
C ILE A 97 -19.53 -23.65 -11.91
#